data_AF-A0A7S4RKP0-F1
#
_entry.id   AF-A0A7S4RKP0-F1
#
_cell.length_a   1.000
_cell.length_b   1.000
_cell.length_c   1.000
_cell.angle_alpha   90.00
_cell.angle_beta   90.00
_cell.angle_gamma   90.00
#
_symmetry.space_group_name_H-M   'P 1'
#
loop_
_entity.id
_entity.type
_entity.pdbx_description
1 polymer ?
#
loop_
_entity_poly.entity_id
_entity_poly.type
_entity_poly.pdbx_seq_one_letter_code
_entity_poly.pdbx_strand_id
1 'polypeptide(L)'
;TARTCVRARGRPPAMAAPATPMAVGGGVEMPRCQYLAGFREESKAAYPVVPMLDEKSNFTIDGTIDTVAEAHPELKLALYNDVKVCSKCGKPCAFTMTVCNSCGASLEGVPIGKSENVFSAFLLGVRKAQKGFPYMISLRRQTEDVLIFDDLLALTPCHLNCIPRKYYIPDWRYLLTAPKKSLELLDTMEAELWAAMAPFLGSEAYRQTIFRGGVSDEEIKRKTIISFNFPPSQFQLHIQYLVPPLVPFQHYMAETGNHFHEGRAFPMEYVRKVLELDQPYKVEKTTPIEEIVAHYDKLGVSYSKIWTAFYEQCLQSSMELQNWDVKDFQYVVHNGKVHDFTVADGKLQVGAEVDGLSAGDLQAKDKPTLQNYGRPYSAEGKPNGTYVKVPLEPKLGPG
;
A
#
# COMPACT_ATOMS: atom_id res chain seq x y z
N THR A 1 -29.12 18.30 -22.69
CA THR A 1 -27.66 18.08 -22.79
C THR A 1 -26.93 19.02 -21.85
N ALA A 2 -26.96 18.74 -20.56
CA ALA A 2 -26.22 19.49 -19.55
C ALA A 2 -25.08 18.60 -19.05
N ARG A 3 -23.90 18.73 -19.66
CA ARG A 3 -22.66 18.15 -19.12
C ARG A 3 -22.24 19.07 -17.98
N THR A 4 -22.53 18.65 -16.75
CA THR A 4 -21.89 19.20 -15.56
C THR A 4 -20.39 18.95 -15.70
N CYS A 5 -19.67 20.02 -16.02
CA CYS A 5 -18.22 20.07 -15.97
C CYS A 5 -17.81 19.92 -14.50
N VAL A 6 -17.56 18.68 -14.07
CA VAL A 6 -17.00 18.39 -12.76
C VAL A 6 -15.60 18.96 -12.79
N ARG A 7 -15.41 20.13 -12.15
CA ARG A 7 -14.09 20.63 -11.78
C ARG A 7 -13.35 19.44 -11.17
N ALA A 8 -12.27 19.00 -11.81
CA ALA A 8 -11.24 18.24 -11.13
C ALA A 8 -11.00 19.00 -9.82
N ARG A 9 -11.36 18.41 -8.67
CA ARG A 9 -10.96 18.97 -7.38
C ARG A 9 -9.44 19.02 -7.50
N GLY A 10 -8.91 20.22 -7.76
CA GLY A 10 -7.47 20.44 -7.79
C GLY A 10 -6.93 19.82 -6.52
N ARG A 11 -5.73 19.22 -6.61
CA ARG A 11 -5.03 18.65 -5.45
C ARG A 11 -5.34 19.56 -4.26
N PRO A 12 -6.06 19.10 -3.23
CA PRO A 12 -6.39 19.96 -2.10
C PRO A 12 -5.07 20.63 -1.71
N PRO A 13 -5.04 21.96 -1.54
CA PRO A 13 -3.82 22.65 -1.17
C PRO A 13 -3.20 21.85 -0.04
N ALA A 14 -1.93 21.46 -0.18
CA ALA A 14 -1.27 20.57 0.78
C ALA A 14 -1.64 21.08 2.16
N MET A 15 -2.43 20.29 2.89
CA MET A 15 -2.90 20.76 4.19
C MET A 15 -1.65 20.95 5.03
N ALA A 16 -1.47 22.14 5.57
CA ALA A 16 -0.41 22.35 6.53
C ALA A 16 -0.64 21.33 7.64
N ALA A 17 0.33 20.46 7.87
CA ALA A 17 0.26 19.52 8.98
C ALA A 17 0.03 20.32 10.28
N PRO A 18 -0.82 19.83 11.20
CA PRO A 18 -1.15 20.56 12.41
C PRO A 18 0.13 20.85 13.21
N ALA A 19 0.21 22.04 13.81
CA ALA A 19 1.33 22.43 14.66
C ALA A 19 1.34 21.67 16.01
N THR A 20 0.34 20.82 16.26
CA THR A 20 0.23 20.00 17.46
C THR A 20 1.41 19.02 17.53
N PRO A 21 2.06 18.86 18.69
CA PRO A 21 3.10 17.87 18.87
C PRO A 21 2.52 16.45 18.86
N MET A 22 3.36 15.48 18.50
CA MET A 22 3.17 14.06 18.75
C MET A 22 4.34 13.53 19.57
N ALA A 23 4.11 12.50 20.37
CA ALA A 23 5.19 11.78 21.02
C ALA A 23 5.83 10.79 20.03
N VAL A 24 7.15 10.69 20.03
CA VAL A 24 7.91 9.62 19.36
C VAL A 24 8.56 8.72 20.42
N GLY A 25 9.44 7.79 20.02
CA GLY A 25 10.13 6.88 20.93
C GLY A 25 10.84 7.63 22.07
N GLY A 26 10.84 7.03 23.26
CA GLY A 26 11.36 7.68 24.48
C GLY A 26 10.49 8.82 25.02
N GLY A 27 9.30 9.05 24.47
CA GLY A 27 8.38 10.10 24.92
C GLY A 27 8.74 11.50 24.44
N VAL A 28 9.65 11.62 23.46
CA VAL A 28 10.08 12.92 22.93
C VAL A 28 8.93 13.57 22.16
N GLU A 29 8.62 14.83 22.47
CA GLU A 29 7.65 15.63 21.73
C GLU A 29 8.27 16.15 20.43
N MET A 30 7.61 15.90 19.29
CA MET A 30 7.98 16.40 17.97
C MET A 30 6.75 17.01 17.27
N PRO A 31 6.85 18.20 16.66
CA PRO A 31 5.79 18.76 15.83
C PRO A 31 5.35 17.82 14.69
N ARG A 32 4.05 17.68 14.43
CA ARG A 32 3.52 16.81 13.35
C ARG A 32 3.86 17.31 11.93
N CYS A 33 4.33 18.55 11.80
CA CYS A 33 4.90 19.09 10.56
C CYS A 33 6.36 18.67 10.31
N GLN A 34 6.87 17.71 11.07
CA GLN A 34 8.23 17.18 10.98
C GLN A 34 8.23 15.65 10.88
N TYR A 35 9.32 15.07 10.37
CA TYR A 35 9.59 13.64 10.49
C TYR A 35 11.07 13.34 10.64
N LEU A 36 11.38 12.25 11.34
CA LEU A 36 12.74 11.74 11.54
C LEU A 36 13.28 11.13 10.24
N ALA A 37 14.53 11.43 9.89
CA ALA A 37 15.16 11.01 8.64
C ALA A 37 16.66 10.74 8.79
N GLY A 38 17.24 10.00 7.85
CA GLY A 38 18.65 9.64 7.87
C GLY A 38 18.91 8.60 8.95
N PHE A 39 18.32 7.43 8.76
CA PHE A 39 18.48 6.29 9.64
C PHE A 39 19.96 5.93 9.81
N ARG A 40 20.37 5.74 11.06
CA ARG A 40 21.75 5.49 11.45
C ARG A 40 22.16 4.05 11.18
N GLU A 41 23.36 3.87 10.64
CA GLU A 41 23.87 2.54 10.32
C GLU A 41 24.07 1.69 11.59
N GLU A 42 24.54 2.32 12.67
CA GLU A 42 24.72 1.71 13.98
C GLU A 42 23.41 1.20 14.61
N SER A 43 22.26 1.77 14.23
CA SER A 43 20.95 1.36 14.73
C SER A 43 20.34 0.18 13.98
N LYS A 44 20.90 -0.22 12.82
CA LYS A 44 20.31 -1.28 11.98
C LYS A 44 20.13 -2.62 12.70
N ALA A 45 21.05 -2.96 13.60
CA ALA A 45 21.01 -4.20 14.36
C ALA A 45 19.79 -4.28 15.29
N ALA A 46 19.24 -3.14 15.72
CA ALA A 46 18.05 -3.07 16.56
C ALA A 46 16.73 -3.23 15.77
N TYR A 47 16.77 -3.22 14.44
CA TYR A 47 15.58 -3.32 13.57
C TYR A 47 15.48 -4.71 12.94
N PRO A 48 14.74 -5.64 13.58
CA PRO A 48 14.76 -7.03 13.20
C PRO A 48 14.15 -7.25 11.83
N VAL A 49 14.75 -8.17 11.08
CA VAL A 49 14.14 -8.78 9.91
C VAL A 49 13.14 -9.81 10.40
N VAL A 50 11.87 -9.65 10.07
CA VAL A 50 10.90 -10.71 10.32
C VAL A 50 10.95 -11.68 9.14
N PRO A 51 11.31 -12.96 9.37
CA PRO A 51 11.54 -13.90 8.29
C PRO A 51 10.27 -14.14 7.47
N MET A 52 10.44 -14.19 6.15
CA MET A 52 9.41 -14.67 5.22
C MET A 52 9.16 -16.17 5.44
N LEU A 53 8.14 -16.74 4.78
CA LEU A 53 8.03 -18.19 4.73
C LEU A 53 9.30 -18.78 4.11
N ASP A 54 9.86 -19.79 4.76
CA ASP A 54 11.01 -20.56 4.25
C ASP A 54 10.56 -21.56 3.18
N GLU A 55 9.80 -21.05 2.22
CA GLU A 55 9.38 -21.78 1.03
C GLU A 55 10.19 -21.26 -0.13
N LYS A 56 10.99 -22.15 -0.74
CA LYS A 56 11.72 -21.86 -1.97
C LYS A 56 11.11 -22.66 -3.11
N SER A 57 10.60 -21.94 -4.10
CA SER A 57 10.00 -22.48 -5.31
C SER A 57 10.64 -21.83 -6.53
N ASN A 58 10.73 -22.58 -7.62
CA ASN A 58 11.19 -22.06 -8.91
C ASN A 58 10.04 -21.44 -9.69
N PHE A 59 10.37 -20.60 -10.67
CA PHE A 59 9.40 -20.18 -11.68
C PHE A 59 8.86 -21.41 -12.43
N THR A 60 7.62 -21.33 -12.89
CA THR A 60 7.02 -22.37 -13.73
C THR A 60 7.01 -21.97 -15.20
N ILE A 61 6.98 -20.66 -15.47
CA ILE A 61 7.02 -20.11 -16.83
C ILE A 61 8.33 -19.34 -16.99
N ASP A 62 9.27 -19.90 -17.77
CA ASP A 62 10.54 -19.24 -18.12
C ASP A 62 10.32 -18.18 -19.21
N GLY A 63 9.77 -17.03 -18.81
CA GLY A 63 9.44 -15.98 -19.75
C GLY A 63 8.93 -14.72 -19.07
N THR A 64 8.18 -13.95 -19.84
CA THR A 64 7.50 -12.72 -19.41
C THR A 64 5.99 -12.89 -19.48
N ILE A 65 5.25 -11.86 -19.08
CA ILE A 65 3.80 -11.84 -19.29
C ILE A 65 3.45 -11.95 -20.79
N ASP A 66 4.26 -11.37 -21.68
CA ASP A 66 4.03 -11.46 -23.13
C ASP A 66 4.11 -12.92 -23.62
N THR A 67 5.05 -13.71 -23.08
CA THR A 67 5.14 -15.16 -23.36
C THR A 67 3.82 -15.87 -23.00
N VAL A 68 3.22 -15.53 -21.86
CA VAL A 68 1.91 -16.08 -21.46
C VAL A 68 0.81 -15.59 -22.38
N ALA A 69 0.80 -14.31 -22.73
CA ALA A 69 -0.24 -13.70 -23.56
C ALA A 69 -0.22 -14.20 -25.02
N GLU A 70 0.94 -14.62 -25.53
CA GLU A 70 1.09 -15.27 -26.83
C GLU A 70 0.54 -16.70 -26.80
N ALA A 71 0.85 -17.47 -25.74
CA ALA A 71 0.39 -18.84 -25.57
C ALA A 71 -1.10 -18.94 -25.18
N HIS A 72 -1.61 -17.94 -24.44
CA HIS A 72 -2.97 -17.89 -23.88
C HIS A 72 -3.62 -16.52 -24.14
N PRO A 73 -3.98 -16.20 -25.40
CA PRO A 73 -4.54 -14.90 -25.77
C PRO A 73 -5.82 -14.52 -25.03
N GLU A 74 -6.60 -15.51 -24.57
CA GLU A 74 -7.81 -15.34 -23.77
C GLU A 74 -7.53 -14.70 -22.40
N LEU A 75 -6.31 -14.81 -21.87
CA LEU A 75 -5.93 -14.25 -20.57
C LEU A 75 -5.48 -12.80 -20.64
N LYS A 76 -5.40 -12.19 -21.83
CA LYS A 76 -4.89 -10.81 -22.00
C LYS A 76 -5.59 -9.78 -21.11
N LEU A 77 -6.86 -9.98 -20.77
CA LEU A 77 -7.56 -9.08 -19.85
C LEU A 77 -6.97 -9.11 -18.43
N ALA A 78 -6.52 -10.28 -17.97
CA ALA A 78 -5.95 -10.48 -16.64
C ALA A 78 -4.45 -10.19 -16.57
N LEU A 79 -3.75 -10.30 -17.71
CA LEU A 79 -2.31 -10.15 -17.80
C LEU A 79 -1.84 -8.70 -17.84
N TYR A 80 -2.70 -7.75 -18.19
CA TYR A 80 -2.31 -6.35 -18.36
C TYR A 80 -3.25 -5.37 -17.67
N ASN A 81 -2.65 -4.32 -17.11
CA ASN A 81 -3.34 -3.13 -16.64
C ASN A 81 -3.55 -2.15 -17.81
N ASP A 82 -4.66 -1.41 -17.78
CA ASP A 82 -4.86 -0.27 -18.69
C ASP A 82 -4.26 0.99 -18.05
N VAL A 83 -3.36 1.63 -18.79
CA VAL A 83 -2.63 2.81 -18.31
C VAL A 83 -2.57 3.92 -19.34
N LYS A 84 -2.45 5.15 -18.88
CA LYS A 84 -2.04 6.31 -19.67
C LYS A 84 -0.63 6.69 -19.26
N VAL A 85 0.30 6.73 -20.22
CA VAL A 85 1.68 7.14 -19.94
C VAL A 85 1.78 8.66 -20.06
N CYS A 86 2.12 9.33 -18.97
CA CYS A 86 2.23 10.78 -18.96
C CYS A 86 3.30 11.27 -19.94
N SER A 87 2.92 12.10 -20.92
CA SER A 87 3.84 12.63 -21.93
C SER A 87 4.94 13.54 -21.36
N LYS A 88 4.72 14.14 -20.17
CA LYS A 88 5.68 15.04 -19.52
C LYS A 88 6.75 14.31 -18.70
N CYS A 89 6.38 13.27 -17.96
CA CYS A 89 7.28 12.60 -17.01
C CYS A 89 7.44 11.09 -17.21
N GLY A 90 6.77 10.52 -18.22
CA GLY A 90 6.83 9.08 -18.52
C GLY A 90 6.14 8.16 -17.51
N LYS A 91 5.54 8.70 -16.43
CA LYS A 91 4.90 7.87 -15.41
C LYS A 91 3.63 7.19 -15.96
N PRO A 92 3.49 5.87 -15.83
CA PRO A 92 2.23 5.19 -16.08
C PRO A 92 1.21 5.58 -15.00
N CYS A 93 0.07 6.10 -15.43
CA CYS A 93 -1.06 6.46 -14.59
C CYS A 93 -2.23 5.55 -14.95
N ALA A 94 -3.13 5.27 -14.02
CA ALA A 94 -4.30 4.46 -14.32
C ALA A 94 -5.17 5.12 -15.41
N PHE A 95 -5.78 4.33 -16.29
CA PHE A 95 -6.48 4.84 -17.47
C PHE A 95 -7.65 5.78 -17.17
N THR A 96 -8.28 5.64 -16.00
CA THR A 96 -9.38 6.51 -15.54
C THR A 96 -8.90 7.89 -15.08
N MET A 97 -7.60 8.08 -14.86
CA MET A 97 -7.06 9.36 -14.42
C MET A 97 -7.08 10.40 -15.54
N THR A 98 -7.43 11.63 -15.18
CA THR A 98 -7.40 12.82 -16.04
C THR A 98 -6.16 13.69 -15.80
N VAL A 99 -5.44 13.47 -14.71
CA VAL A 99 -4.22 14.21 -14.33
C VAL A 99 -3.17 13.24 -13.80
N CYS A 100 -1.90 13.46 -14.15
CA CYS A 100 -0.78 12.66 -13.68
C CYS A 100 -0.55 12.87 -12.17
N ASN A 101 -0.61 11.79 -11.38
CA ASN A 101 -0.35 11.81 -9.93
C ASN A 101 1.14 11.92 -9.54
N SER A 102 1.97 12.50 -10.41
CA SER A 102 3.37 12.78 -10.11
C SER A 102 3.72 14.21 -10.46
N CYS A 103 3.45 14.62 -11.70
CA CYS A 103 3.81 15.96 -12.17
C CYS A 103 2.62 16.90 -12.38
N GLY A 104 1.38 16.43 -12.19
CA GLY A 104 0.17 17.24 -12.35
C GLY A 104 -0.19 17.56 -13.81
N ALA A 105 0.51 17.03 -14.81
CA ALA A 105 0.15 17.24 -16.22
C ALA A 105 -1.19 16.58 -16.57
N SER A 106 -1.93 17.18 -17.51
CA SER A 106 -3.17 16.59 -18.04
C SER A 106 -2.89 15.24 -18.71
N LEU A 107 -3.83 14.31 -18.53
CA LEU A 107 -3.90 13.00 -19.19
C LEU A 107 -5.14 12.90 -20.12
N GLU A 108 -5.83 14.01 -20.35
CA GLU A 108 -6.90 14.07 -21.34
C GLU A 108 -6.31 13.87 -22.74
N GLY A 109 -6.97 13.04 -23.55
CA GLY A 109 -6.48 12.69 -24.90
C GLY A 109 -5.25 11.79 -24.95
N VAL A 110 -4.62 11.46 -23.82
CA VAL A 110 -3.51 10.49 -23.79
C VAL A 110 -4.06 9.09 -24.11
N PRO A 111 -3.51 8.38 -25.14
CA PRO A 111 -3.96 7.04 -25.50
C PRO A 111 -3.81 6.04 -24.34
N ILE A 112 -4.74 5.09 -24.27
CA ILE A 112 -4.65 3.98 -23.33
C ILE A 112 -3.66 2.96 -23.89
N GLY A 113 -2.58 2.73 -23.15
CA GLY A 113 -1.63 1.65 -23.35
C GLY A 113 -1.82 0.52 -22.35
N LYS A 114 -0.85 -0.38 -22.31
CA LYS A 114 -0.81 -1.54 -21.40
C LYS A 114 0.44 -1.51 -20.53
N SER A 115 0.30 -1.97 -19.29
CA SER A 115 1.44 -2.37 -18.46
C SER A 115 1.19 -3.76 -17.89
N GLU A 116 2.27 -4.44 -17.50
CA GLU A 116 2.20 -5.78 -16.91
C GLU A 116 1.39 -5.79 -15.60
N ASN A 117 0.44 -6.72 -15.47
CA ASN A 117 -0.22 -7.02 -14.20
C ASN A 117 0.67 -7.96 -13.37
N VAL A 118 1.44 -7.36 -12.47
CA VAL A 118 2.46 -8.06 -11.69
C VAL A 118 1.84 -9.16 -10.80
N PHE A 119 0.62 -8.95 -10.30
CA PHE A 119 -0.05 -9.93 -9.44
C PHE A 119 -0.49 -11.18 -10.20
N SER A 120 -0.94 -11.02 -11.45
CA SER A 120 -1.18 -12.16 -12.34
C SER A 120 0.12 -12.93 -12.64
N ALA A 121 1.23 -12.22 -12.86
CA ALA A 121 2.54 -12.84 -13.01
C ALA A 121 2.96 -13.68 -11.78
N PHE A 122 2.70 -13.17 -10.57
CA PHE A 122 2.94 -13.91 -9.33
C PHE A 122 2.11 -15.19 -9.25
N LEU A 123 0.81 -15.10 -9.52
CA LEU A 123 -0.11 -16.24 -9.46
C LEU A 123 0.26 -17.35 -10.47
N LEU A 124 0.75 -16.98 -11.65
CA LEU A 124 1.14 -17.91 -12.72
C LEU A 124 2.60 -18.41 -12.59
N GLY A 125 3.39 -17.86 -11.66
CA GLY A 125 4.80 -18.24 -11.52
C GLY A 125 5.66 -17.85 -12.72
N VAL A 126 5.40 -16.68 -13.32
CA VAL A 126 6.20 -16.11 -14.41
C VAL A 126 7.56 -15.67 -13.88
N ARG A 127 8.65 -15.95 -14.60
CA ARG A 127 10.01 -15.68 -14.11
C ARG A 127 10.29 -14.19 -13.86
N LYS A 128 10.02 -13.33 -14.85
CA LYS A 128 10.46 -11.92 -14.81
C LYS A 128 9.63 -11.01 -15.72
N ALA A 129 9.68 -9.72 -15.42
CA ALA A 129 9.18 -8.66 -16.27
C ALA A 129 10.01 -8.51 -17.55
N GLN A 130 9.45 -7.84 -18.56
CA GLN A 130 10.14 -7.53 -19.81
C GLN A 130 11.48 -6.79 -19.58
N LYS A 131 11.53 -5.90 -18.58
CA LYS A 131 12.74 -5.15 -18.19
C LYS A 131 13.70 -5.91 -17.28
N GLY A 132 13.46 -7.21 -17.04
CA GLY A 132 14.34 -8.06 -16.24
C GLY A 132 14.10 -8.02 -14.73
N PHE A 133 13.09 -7.29 -14.25
CA PHE A 133 12.69 -7.35 -12.84
C PHE A 133 12.16 -8.75 -12.50
N PRO A 134 12.75 -9.48 -11.54
CA PRO A 134 12.29 -10.82 -11.20
C PRO A 134 10.93 -10.74 -10.49
N TYR A 135 9.96 -11.57 -10.90
CA TYR A 135 8.66 -11.66 -10.24
C TYR A 135 8.69 -12.54 -8.99
N MET A 136 9.75 -12.40 -8.20
CA MET A 136 9.84 -13.02 -6.88
C MET A 136 9.04 -12.19 -5.87
N ILE A 137 8.42 -12.90 -4.94
CA ILE A 137 7.62 -12.31 -3.87
C ILE A 137 8.26 -12.58 -2.52
N SER A 138 8.06 -11.62 -1.62
CA SER A 138 8.34 -11.76 -0.21
C SER A 138 7.16 -12.47 0.45
N LEU A 139 7.11 -13.80 0.29
CA LEU A 139 5.94 -14.62 0.60
C LEU A 139 5.73 -14.72 2.12
N ARG A 140 4.49 -14.45 2.57
CA ARG A 140 4.09 -14.52 3.98
C ARG A 140 3.06 -15.60 4.26
N ARG A 141 2.18 -15.87 3.29
CA ARG A 141 1.19 -16.94 3.37
C ARG A 141 0.69 -17.31 1.99
N GLN A 142 0.43 -18.60 1.80
CA GLN A 142 -0.24 -19.11 0.61
C GLN A 142 -1.19 -20.23 1.03
N THR A 143 -2.45 -20.12 0.66
CA THR A 143 -3.46 -21.18 0.79
C THR A 143 -4.13 -21.37 -0.56
N GLU A 144 -5.07 -22.30 -0.70
CA GLU A 144 -5.82 -22.45 -1.97
C GLU A 144 -6.61 -21.20 -2.35
N ASP A 145 -7.00 -20.39 -1.37
CA ASP A 145 -7.85 -19.22 -1.56
C ASP A 145 -7.07 -17.93 -1.77
N VAL A 146 -5.92 -17.76 -1.09
CA VAL A 146 -5.20 -16.48 -1.07
C VAL A 146 -3.70 -16.61 -1.25
N LEU A 147 -3.10 -15.53 -1.74
CA LEU A 147 -1.66 -15.30 -1.76
C LEU A 147 -1.36 -14.00 -1.01
N ILE A 148 -0.50 -14.08 0.00
CA ILE A 148 -0.14 -12.95 0.88
C ILE A 148 1.36 -12.75 0.88
N PHE A 149 1.78 -11.51 0.63
CA PHE A 149 3.18 -11.12 0.48
C PHE A 149 3.39 -9.67 0.96
N ASP A 150 4.62 -9.32 1.29
CA ASP A 150 4.96 -7.93 1.62
C ASP A 150 4.79 -7.02 0.39
N ASP A 151 4.25 -5.82 0.59
CA ASP A 151 4.09 -4.81 -0.46
C ASP A 151 5.44 -4.18 -0.85
N LEU A 152 5.71 -4.09 -2.17
CA LEU A 152 6.94 -3.50 -2.75
C LEU A 152 7.12 -2.01 -2.42
N LEU A 153 6.02 -1.33 -2.13
CA LEU A 153 5.92 0.09 -1.82
C LEU A 153 5.39 0.26 -0.38
N ALA A 154 5.84 -0.61 0.54
CA ALA A 154 5.40 -0.65 1.93
C ALA A 154 5.29 0.76 2.54
N LEU A 155 4.24 1.01 3.34
CA LEU A 155 4.08 2.29 4.06
C LEU A 155 4.38 2.13 5.57
N THR A 156 4.36 0.90 6.04
CA THR A 156 4.63 0.49 7.42
C THR A 156 5.72 -0.59 7.43
N PRO A 157 6.31 -0.93 8.58
CA PRO A 157 7.23 -2.05 8.71
C PRO A 157 6.60 -3.42 8.38
N CYS A 158 5.29 -3.57 8.60
CA CYS A 158 4.49 -4.73 8.19
C CYS A 158 3.33 -4.26 7.30
N HIS A 159 3.58 -4.24 5.99
CA HIS A 159 2.59 -3.92 4.96
C HIS A 159 2.41 -5.14 4.06
N LEU A 160 1.25 -5.78 4.17
CA LEU A 160 0.90 -6.98 3.42
C LEU A 160 -0.10 -6.64 2.31
N ASN A 161 0.09 -7.26 1.15
CA ASN A 161 -0.97 -7.43 0.16
C ASN A 161 -1.55 -8.82 0.26
N CYS A 162 -2.87 -8.93 0.21
CA CYS A 162 -3.56 -10.20 0.01
C CYS A 162 -4.36 -10.17 -1.28
N ILE A 163 -4.13 -11.14 -2.17
CA ILE A 163 -4.90 -11.34 -3.41
C ILE A 163 -5.64 -12.67 -3.39
N PRO A 164 -6.86 -12.75 -3.95
CA PRO A 164 -7.52 -14.03 -4.16
C PRO A 164 -6.80 -14.82 -5.26
N ARG A 165 -6.74 -16.14 -5.12
CA ARG A 165 -6.13 -17.05 -6.09
C ARG A 165 -7.15 -17.69 -7.03
N LYS A 166 -8.39 -17.86 -6.58
CA LYS A 166 -9.44 -18.56 -7.34
C LYS A 166 -10.10 -17.68 -8.41
N TYR A 167 -10.08 -16.36 -8.21
CA TYR A 167 -10.85 -15.42 -9.03
C TYR A 167 -9.98 -14.31 -9.59
N TYR A 168 -10.22 -13.98 -10.86
CA TYR A 168 -9.75 -12.74 -11.44
C TYR A 168 -10.79 -11.64 -11.17
N ILE A 169 -10.47 -10.76 -10.23
CA ILE A 169 -11.33 -9.64 -9.86
C ILE A 169 -10.52 -8.36 -10.10
N PRO A 170 -10.82 -7.51 -11.09
CA PRO A 170 -9.96 -6.39 -11.45
C PRO A 170 -9.75 -5.37 -10.31
N ASP A 171 -10.82 -5.06 -9.58
CA ASP A 171 -10.82 -4.14 -8.45
C ASP A 171 -12.04 -4.36 -7.54
N TRP A 172 -12.11 -3.65 -6.42
CA TRP A 172 -13.15 -3.83 -5.41
C TRP A 172 -14.58 -3.61 -5.94
N ARG A 173 -14.79 -2.80 -6.99
CA ARG A 173 -16.15 -2.56 -7.53
C ARG A 173 -16.78 -3.86 -8.00
N TYR A 174 -15.98 -4.78 -8.55
CA TYR A 174 -16.48 -6.06 -9.04
C TYR A 174 -17.01 -6.99 -7.94
N LEU A 175 -16.65 -6.74 -6.67
CA LEU A 175 -17.25 -7.43 -5.52
C LEU A 175 -18.76 -7.19 -5.42
N LEU A 176 -19.23 -6.04 -5.90
CA LEU A 176 -20.64 -5.66 -5.86
C LEU A 176 -21.52 -6.54 -6.76
N THR A 177 -20.93 -7.30 -7.68
CA THR A 177 -21.69 -8.19 -8.57
C THR A 177 -22.23 -9.43 -7.87
N ALA A 178 -21.64 -9.82 -6.73
CA ALA A 178 -22.02 -10.99 -5.95
C ALA A 178 -21.84 -10.75 -4.44
N PRO A 179 -22.65 -9.88 -3.79
CA PRO A 179 -22.37 -9.35 -2.45
C PRO A 179 -22.08 -10.39 -1.37
N LYS A 180 -22.90 -11.45 -1.24
CA LYS A 180 -22.68 -12.52 -0.24
C LYS A 180 -21.37 -13.25 -0.42
N LYS A 181 -21.10 -13.72 -1.63
CA LYS A 181 -19.85 -14.43 -1.96
C LYS A 181 -18.63 -13.53 -1.77
N SER A 182 -18.79 -12.25 -2.07
CA SER A 182 -17.76 -11.24 -1.85
C SER A 182 -17.50 -11.02 -0.36
N LEU A 183 -18.51 -10.97 0.49
CA LEU A 183 -18.33 -10.92 1.95
C LEU A 183 -17.58 -12.15 2.47
N GLU A 184 -17.97 -13.35 2.05
CA GLU A 184 -17.27 -14.60 2.42
C GLU A 184 -15.80 -14.58 1.98
N LEU A 185 -15.53 -14.06 0.78
CA LEU A 185 -14.16 -13.87 0.29
C LEU A 185 -13.38 -12.87 1.15
N LEU A 186 -13.97 -11.73 1.49
CA LEU A 186 -13.32 -10.72 2.32
C LEU A 186 -13.03 -11.25 3.73
N ASP A 187 -13.94 -12.03 4.31
CA ASP A 187 -13.74 -12.69 5.61
C ASP A 187 -12.56 -13.66 5.57
N THR A 188 -12.49 -14.47 4.50
CA THR A 188 -11.37 -15.38 4.28
C THR A 188 -10.07 -14.61 4.15
N MET A 189 -10.03 -13.57 3.31
CA MET A 189 -8.82 -12.77 3.10
C MET A 189 -8.35 -12.07 4.38
N GLU A 190 -9.26 -11.50 5.18
CA GLU A 190 -8.92 -10.84 6.44
C GLU A 190 -8.41 -11.82 7.50
N ALA A 191 -9.05 -12.99 7.64
CA ALA A 191 -8.60 -14.03 8.56
C ALA A 191 -7.19 -14.53 8.21
N GLU A 192 -6.93 -14.73 6.92
CA GLU A 192 -5.64 -15.20 6.41
C GLU A 192 -4.55 -14.13 6.53
N LEU A 193 -4.89 -12.85 6.34
CA LEU A 193 -4.00 -11.71 6.61
C LEU A 193 -3.58 -11.65 8.07
N TRP A 194 -4.54 -11.82 8.99
CA TRP A 194 -4.24 -11.87 10.42
C TRP A 194 -3.31 -13.03 10.76
N ALA A 195 -3.57 -14.23 10.21
CA ALA A 195 -2.70 -15.38 10.39
C ALA A 195 -1.28 -15.14 9.83
N ALA A 196 -1.16 -14.45 8.70
CA ALA A 196 0.13 -14.11 8.08
C ALA A 196 0.99 -13.17 8.95
N MET A 197 0.39 -12.46 9.92
CA MET A 197 1.14 -11.60 10.84
C MET A 197 1.82 -12.34 11.99
N ALA A 198 1.51 -13.60 12.24
CA ALA A 198 2.01 -14.32 13.42
C ALA A 198 3.54 -14.21 13.63
N PRO A 199 4.40 -14.27 12.60
CA PRO A 199 5.85 -14.08 12.76
C PRO A 199 6.24 -12.68 13.28
N PHE A 200 5.48 -11.64 12.92
CA PHE A 200 5.71 -10.28 13.41
C PHE A 200 5.29 -10.15 14.88
N LEU A 201 4.09 -10.65 15.21
CA LEU A 201 3.54 -10.57 16.56
C LEU A 201 4.34 -11.41 17.56
N GLY A 202 4.86 -12.57 17.14
CA GLY A 202 5.69 -13.44 17.97
C GLY A 202 7.14 -13.00 18.12
N SER A 203 7.60 -11.98 17.37
CA SER A 203 8.96 -11.46 17.48
C SER A 203 9.04 -10.37 18.54
N GLU A 204 9.54 -10.72 19.73
CA GLU A 204 9.72 -9.76 20.83
C GLU A 204 10.56 -8.55 20.42
N ALA A 205 11.67 -8.79 19.71
CA ALA A 205 12.52 -7.73 19.19
C ALA A 205 11.74 -6.79 18.25
N TYR A 206 10.89 -7.34 17.36
CA TYR A 206 10.10 -6.51 16.45
C TYR A 206 9.11 -5.66 17.23
N ARG A 207 8.43 -6.26 18.21
CA ARG A 207 7.47 -5.53 19.04
C ARG A 207 8.11 -4.39 19.80
N GLN A 208 9.24 -4.64 20.46
CA GLN A 208 9.94 -3.63 21.24
C GLN A 208 10.44 -2.47 20.39
N THR A 209 10.94 -2.76 19.18
CA THR A 209 11.46 -1.73 18.27
C THR A 209 10.35 -0.92 17.61
N ILE A 210 9.25 -1.57 17.20
CA ILE A 210 8.22 -0.92 16.36
C ILE A 210 7.07 -0.34 17.19
N PHE A 211 6.64 -1.05 18.23
CA PHE A 211 5.49 -0.65 19.05
C PHE A 211 5.92 -0.03 20.37
N ARG A 212 5.11 0.88 20.89
CA ARG A 212 5.24 1.32 22.28
C ARG A 212 5.00 0.17 23.24
N GLY A 213 5.57 0.27 24.43
CA GLY A 213 5.39 -0.73 25.48
C GLY A 213 3.91 -0.92 25.86
N GLY A 214 3.51 -2.17 26.09
CA GLY A 214 2.18 -2.52 26.59
C GLY A 214 1.09 -2.71 25.53
N VAL A 215 1.40 -2.54 24.24
CA VAL A 215 0.42 -2.75 23.15
C VAL A 215 0.08 -4.24 23.02
N SER A 216 -1.22 -4.57 23.08
CA SER A 216 -1.73 -5.94 22.88
C SER A 216 -1.97 -6.28 21.41
N ASP A 217 -2.09 -7.57 21.10
CA ASP A 217 -2.37 -8.03 19.72
C ASP A 217 -3.76 -7.59 19.24
N GLU A 218 -4.76 -7.57 20.13
CA GLU A 218 -6.10 -7.07 19.84
C GLU A 218 -6.08 -5.57 19.52
N GLU A 219 -5.22 -4.82 20.21
CA GLU A 219 -5.05 -3.40 19.92
C GLU A 219 -4.40 -3.19 18.55
N ILE A 220 -3.35 -3.94 18.23
CA ILE A 220 -2.72 -3.93 16.89
C ILE A 220 -3.75 -4.28 15.82
N LYS A 221 -4.53 -5.35 16.02
CA LYS A 221 -5.57 -5.78 15.08
C LYS A 221 -6.57 -4.67 14.81
N ARG A 222 -7.14 -4.07 15.86
CA ARG A 222 -8.15 -3.00 15.77
C ARG A 222 -7.61 -1.74 15.07
N LYS A 223 -6.31 -1.49 15.19
CA LYS A 223 -5.64 -0.31 14.63
C LYS A 223 -5.07 -0.54 13.23
N THR A 224 -5.17 -1.76 12.71
CA THR A 224 -4.68 -2.07 11.36
C THR A 224 -5.46 -1.26 10.33
N ILE A 225 -4.73 -0.66 9.40
CA ILE A 225 -5.29 0.12 8.29
C ILE A 225 -5.57 -0.84 7.14
N ILE A 226 -6.85 -1.03 6.82
CA ILE A 226 -7.30 -1.98 5.79
C ILE A 226 -8.11 -1.25 4.72
N SER A 227 -7.62 -1.25 3.48
CA SER A 227 -8.31 -0.55 2.38
C SER A 227 -8.03 -1.16 1.01
N PHE A 228 -8.81 -0.70 0.02
CA PHE A 228 -8.60 -0.94 -1.40
C PHE A 228 -8.23 0.36 -2.09
N ASN A 229 -7.45 0.28 -3.17
CA ASN A 229 -7.18 1.42 -4.03
C ASN A 229 -8.09 1.40 -5.27
N PHE A 230 -8.67 2.56 -5.62
CA PHE A 230 -9.30 2.79 -6.91
C PHE A 230 -8.77 4.07 -7.58
N PRO A 231 -8.42 4.05 -8.87
CA PRO A 231 -8.14 2.84 -9.63
C PRO A 231 -6.98 2.05 -8.98
N PRO A 232 -6.98 0.71 -9.07
CA PRO A 232 -5.89 -0.08 -8.52
C PRO A 232 -4.62 0.09 -9.37
N SER A 233 -3.45 -0.15 -8.78
CA SER A 233 -2.18 -0.19 -9.50
C SER A 233 -2.01 -1.49 -10.31
N GLN A 234 -2.68 -2.56 -9.89
CA GLN A 234 -2.69 -3.88 -10.52
C GLN A 234 -4.15 -4.32 -10.64
N PHE A 235 -4.59 -4.78 -11.81
CA PHE A 235 -5.94 -5.27 -12.08
C PHE A 235 -6.15 -6.66 -11.49
N GLN A 236 -5.87 -6.80 -10.21
CA GLN A 236 -6.16 -7.97 -9.41
C GLN A 236 -6.50 -7.44 -8.04
N LEU A 237 -7.67 -7.82 -7.53
CA LEU A 237 -8.18 -7.40 -6.24
C LEU A 237 -7.11 -7.67 -5.20
N HIS A 238 -6.77 -6.65 -4.46
CA HIS A 238 -5.82 -6.76 -3.38
C HIS A 238 -6.26 -5.88 -2.22
N ILE A 239 -6.20 -6.45 -1.03
CA ILE A 239 -6.33 -5.70 0.21
C ILE A 239 -4.95 -5.14 0.53
N GLN A 240 -4.90 -3.83 0.78
CA GLN A 240 -3.75 -3.16 1.39
C GLN A 240 -3.92 -3.28 2.91
N TYR A 241 -3.10 -4.12 3.55
CA TYR A 241 -3.16 -4.42 4.98
C TYR A 241 -1.92 -3.87 5.68
N LEU A 242 -2.08 -2.68 6.25
CA LEU A 242 -0.99 -1.89 6.82
C LEU A 242 -1.09 -1.93 8.34
N VAL A 243 -0.14 -2.61 8.98
CA VAL A 243 -0.01 -2.61 10.44
C VAL A 243 0.75 -1.36 10.85
N PRO A 244 0.15 -0.39 11.57
CA PRO A 244 0.87 0.80 12.01
C PRO A 244 2.04 0.42 12.93
N PRO A 245 2.98 1.33 13.18
CA PRO A 245 3.03 2.71 12.70
C PRO A 245 3.38 2.80 11.21
N LEU A 246 2.94 3.89 10.59
CA LEU A 246 3.56 4.34 9.33
C LEU A 246 5.02 4.67 9.61
N VAL A 247 5.92 4.39 8.66
CA VAL A 247 7.31 4.86 8.78
C VAL A 247 7.32 6.39 8.75
N PRO A 248 8.32 7.06 9.37
CA PRO A 248 8.23 8.49 9.69
C PRO A 248 7.81 9.39 8.51
N PHE A 249 8.43 9.23 7.34
CA PHE A 249 8.09 10.02 6.17
C PHE A 249 6.70 9.70 5.59
N GLN A 250 6.22 8.45 5.70
CA GLN A 250 4.89 8.06 5.24
C GLN A 250 3.80 8.60 6.17
N HIS A 251 4.08 8.69 7.48
CA HIS A 251 3.21 9.38 8.44
C HIS A 251 3.06 10.85 8.06
N TYR A 252 4.16 11.57 7.83
CA TYR A 252 4.13 12.95 7.39
C TYR A 252 3.42 13.14 6.03
N MET A 253 3.62 12.22 5.09
CA MET A 253 2.87 12.22 3.83
C MET A 253 1.37 12.02 4.06
N ALA A 254 0.98 11.17 5.01
CA ALA A 254 -0.42 11.04 5.40
C ALA A 254 -0.94 12.34 6.03
N GLU A 255 -0.25 12.95 7.00
CA GLU A 255 -0.61 14.24 7.62
C GLU A 255 -0.87 15.35 6.58
N THR A 256 -0.04 15.40 5.54
CA THR A 256 -0.15 16.42 4.47
C THR A 256 -1.14 16.06 3.37
N GLY A 257 -1.94 15.00 3.54
CA GLY A 257 -2.96 14.57 2.59
C GLY A 257 -2.41 13.92 1.33
N ASN A 258 -1.17 13.42 1.35
CA ASN A 258 -0.51 12.71 0.26
C ASN A 258 -0.63 11.18 0.33
N HIS A 259 -1.35 10.66 1.32
CA HIS A 259 -1.82 9.27 1.35
C HIS A 259 -3.33 9.20 1.55
N PHE A 260 -3.87 8.00 1.28
CA PHE A 260 -5.26 7.65 1.57
C PHE A 260 -6.32 8.60 1.01
N HIS A 261 -6.08 9.23 -0.14
CA HIS A 261 -6.98 10.24 -0.70
C HIS A 261 -8.45 9.77 -0.82
N GLU A 262 -9.39 10.66 -0.50
CA GLU A 262 -10.82 10.46 -0.75
C GLU A 262 -11.04 10.21 -2.26
N GLY A 263 -11.91 9.25 -2.58
CA GLY A 263 -12.17 8.78 -3.93
C GLY A 263 -11.12 7.82 -4.48
N ARG A 264 -10.03 7.58 -3.73
CA ARG A 264 -8.98 6.62 -4.08
C ARG A 264 -8.83 5.50 -3.07
N ALA A 265 -8.79 5.81 -1.78
CA ALA A 265 -8.77 4.81 -0.72
C ALA A 265 -10.20 4.44 -0.32
N PHE A 266 -10.54 3.16 -0.43
CA PHE A 266 -11.82 2.61 -0.04
C PHE A 266 -11.62 1.74 1.20
N PRO A 267 -11.97 2.22 2.39
CA PRO A 267 -11.82 1.46 3.62
C PRO A 267 -12.57 0.13 3.53
N MET A 268 -12.01 -0.93 4.11
CA MET A 268 -12.67 -2.23 4.19
C MET A 268 -14.08 -2.11 4.80
N GLU A 269 -14.23 -1.27 5.82
CA GLU A 269 -15.52 -1.00 6.46
C GLU A 269 -16.57 -0.49 5.47
N TYR A 270 -16.21 0.45 4.57
CA TYR A 270 -17.13 0.96 3.56
C TYR A 270 -17.56 -0.15 2.61
N VAL A 271 -16.60 -0.92 2.09
CA VAL A 271 -16.87 -2.00 1.14
C VAL A 271 -17.77 -3.06 1.78
N ARG A 272 -17.49 -3.48 3.02
CA ARG A 272 -18.34 -4.45 3.75
C ARG A 272 -19.76 -3.91 3.96
N LYS A 273 -19.92 -2.68 4.44
CA LYS A 273 -21.24 -2.06 4.65
C LYS A 273 -22.06 -1.97 3.37
N VAL A 274 -21.41 -1.70 2.24
CA VAL A 274 -22.05 -1.70 0.92
C VAL A 274 -22.52 -3.11 0.54
N LEU A 275 -21.66 -4.13 0.70
CA LEU A 275 -21.99 -5.52 0.36
C LEU A 275 -23.08 -6.10 1.30
N GLU A 276 -23.11 -5.67 2.57
CA GLU A 276 -24.12 -6.06 3.57
C GLU A 276 -25.54 -5.63 3.21
N LEU A 277 -25.70 -4.64 2.31
CA LEU A 277 -27.01 -4.31 1.75
C LEU A 277 -27.58 -5.42 0.84
N ASP A 278 -26.73 -6.36 0.41
CA ASP A 278 -27.09 -7.50 -0.45
C ASP A 278 -27.81 -7.07 -1.74
N GLN A 279 -27.37 -5.95 -2.33
CA GLN A 279 -27.90 -5.44 -3.60
C GLN A 279 -26.83 -5.56 -4.70
N PRO A 280 -26.91 -6.60 -5.56
CA PRO A 280 -26.00 -6.74 -6.67
C PRO A 280 -26.01 -5.50 -7.57
N TYR A 281 -24.81 -5.01 -7.90
CA TYR A 281 -24.63 -3.87 -8.78
C TYR A 281 -23.79 -4.28 -9.99
N LYS A 282 -24.30 -4.02 -11.19
CA LYS A 282 -23.60 -4.35 -12.43
C LYS A 282 -22.43 -3.39 -12.62
N VAL A 283 -21.21 -3.93 -12.62
CA VAL A 283 -19.99 -3.16 -12.84
C VAL A 283 -19.40 -3.48 -14.20
N GLU A 284 -19.05 -2.42 -14.93
CA GLU A 284 -18.27 -2.46 -16.15
C GLU A 284 -16.93 -1.77 -15.89
N LYS A 285 -15.93 -2.05 -16.73
CA LYS A 285 -14.57 -1.49 -16.55
C LYS A 285 -14.60 0.04 -16.49
N THR A 286 -15.51 0.64 -17.25
CA THR A 286 -15.74 2.07 -17.39
C THR A 286 -16.71 2.68 -16.38
N THR A 287 -17.33 1.89 -15.49
CA THR A 287 -18.27 2.40 -14.48
C THR A 287 -17.58 3.43 -13.58
N PRO A 288 -18.00 4.71 -13.56
CA PRO A 288 -17.38 5.72 -12.70
C PRO A 288 -17.53 5.36 -11.22
N ILE A 289 -16.49 5.61 -10.44
CA ILE A 289 -16.52 5.32 -9.00
C ILE A 289 -17.51 6.22 -8.26
N GLU A 290 -17.70 7.44 -8.77
CA GLU A 290 -18.62 8.43 -8.24
C GLU A 290 -20.07 7.98 -8.38
N GLU A 291 -20.39 7.20 -9.41
CA GLU A 291 -21.73 6.63 -9.60
C GLU A 291 -22.05 5.59 -8.53
N ILE A 292 -21.09 4.71 -8.24
CA ILE A 292 -21.19 3.69 -7.18
C ILE A 292 -21.33 4.37 -5.82
N VAL A 293 -20.47 5.35 -5.51
CA VAL A 293 -20.53 6.11 -4.25
C VAL A 293 -21.90 6.80 -4.11
N ALA A 294 -22.35 7.52 -5.13
CA ALA A 294 -23.64 8.22 -5.10
C ALA A 294 -24.84 7.28 -4.98
N HIS A 295 -24.76 6.06 -5.53
CA HIS A 295 -25.78 5.04 -5.38
C HIS A 295 -25.90 4.58 -3.93
N TYR A 296 -24.79 4.18 -3.30
CA TYR A 296 -24.82 3.65 -1.93
C TYR A 296 -24.97 4.72 -0.85
N ASP A 297 -24.55 5.97 -1.12
CA ASP A 297 -24.88 7.12 -0.26
C ASP A 297 -26.40 7.29 -0.13
N LYS A 298 -27.17 7.10 -1.22
CA LYS A 298 -28.65 7.16 -1.19
C LYS A 298 -29.28 6.00 -0.42
N LEU A 299 -28.58 4.89 -0.30
CA LEU A 299 -28.98 3.72 0.49
C LEU A 299 -28.52 3.81 1.95
N GLY A 300 -27.90 4.92 2.35
CA GLY A 300 -27.52 5.20 3.74
C GLY A 300 -26.08 4.85 4.11
N VAL A 301 -25.27 4.35 3.18
CA VAL A 301 -23.84 4.03 3.43
C VAL A 301 -22.97 5.17 2.92
N SER A 302 -22.71 6.15 3.79
CA SER A 302 -21.97 7.36 3.43
C SER A 302 -20.47 7.12 3.27
N TYR A 303 -19.96 7.16 2.04
CA TYR A 303 -18.52 7.00 1.78
C TYR A 303 -17.67 8.07 2.48
N SER A 304 -18.02 9.34 2.31
CA SER A 304 -17.22 10.46 2.84
C SER A 304 -17.09 10.41 4.36
N LYS A 305 -18.17 10.03 5.08
CA LYS A 305 -18.13 9.86 6.55
C LYS A 305 -17.22 8.71 6.97
N ILE A 306 -17.35 7.55 6.34
CA ILE A 306 -16.54 6.37 6.67
C ILE A 306 -15.07 6.62 6.31
N TRP A 307 -14.81 7.25 5.16
CA TRP A 307 -13.47 7.63 4.75
C TRP A 307 -12.82 8.62 5.72
N THR A 308 -13.56 9.64 6.17
CA THR A 308 -13.04 10.63 7.13
C THR A 308 -12.64 9.95 8.45
N ALA A 309 -13.51 9.10 9.01
CA ALA A 309 -13.22 8.35 10.22
C ALA A 309 -12.02 7.40 10.05
N PHE A 310 -11.96 6.69 8.91
CA PHE A 310 -10.83 5.85 8.55
C PHE A 310 -9.52 6.64 8.48
N TYR A 311 -9.53 7.80 7.82
CA TYR A 311 -8.34 8.63 7.64
C TYR A 311 -7.82 9.15 8.98
N GLU A 312 -8.71 9.64 9.85
CA GLU A 312 -8.38 10.05 11.22
C GLU A 312 -7.80 8.88 12.02
N GLN A 313 -8.43 7.70 11.92
CA GLN A 313 -7.95 6.48 12.56
C GLN A 313 -6.56 6.07 12.07
N CYS A 314 -6.24 6.24 10.78
CA CYS A 314 -4.91 5.94 10.24
C CYS A 314 -3.83 6.77 10.93
N LEU A 315 -4.05 8.08 11.03
CA LEU A 315 -3.11 9.00 11.68
C LEU A 315 -2.99 8.71 13.17
N GLN A 316 -4.13 8.56 13.85
CA GLN A 316 -4.19 8.30 15.29
C GLN A 316 -3.50 6.98 15.65
N SER A 317 -3.80 5.90 14.92
CA SER A 317 -3.20 4.59 15.14
C SER A 317 -1.69 4.62 14.93
N SER A 318 -1.20 5.37 13.93
CA SER A 318 0.23 5.55 13.73
C SER A 318 0.89 6.27 14.91
N MET A 319 0.29 7.34 15.44
CA MET A 319 0.84 8.10 16.57
C MET A 319 0.81 7.32 17.89
N GLU A 320 -0.23 6.52 18.11
CA GLU A 320 -0.39 5.75 19.34
C GLU A 320 0.55 4.55 19.40
N LEU A 321 0.77 3.90 18.25
CA LEU A 321 1.59 2.69 18.19
C LEU A 321 3.08 2.97 17.99
N GLN A 322 3.48 4.10 17.39
CA GLN A 322 4.89 4.32 17.01
C GLN A 322 5.88 4.33 18.18
N ASN A 323 7.02 3.66 17.98
CA ASN A 323 8.18 3.74 18.87
C ASN A 323 9.47 4.18 18.14
N TRP A 324 9.36 5.10 17.17
CA TRP A 324 10.52 5.64 16.45
C TRP A 324 11.43 6.41 17.40
N ASP A 325 12.55 5.83 17.80
CA ASP A 325 13.50 6.49 18.70
C ASP A 325 14.32 7.52 17.93
N VAL A 326 14.31 8.76 18.40
CA VAL A 326 15.09 9.86 17.82
C VAL A 326 16.57 9.53 17.69
N LYS A 327 17.13 8.70 18.58
CA LYS A 327 18.53 8.31 18.54
C LYS A 327 18.88 7.50 17.30
N ASP A 328 17.91 6.89 16.63
CA ASP A 328 18.11 6.04 15.45
C ASP A 328 18.17 6.85 14.15
N PHE A 329 17.96 8.17 14.24
CA PHE A 329 17.96 9.08 13.10
C PHE A 329 19.00 10.19 13.30
N GLN A 330 19.52 10.68 12.18
CA GLN A 330 20.52 11.75 12.17
C GLN A 330 19.87 13.13 11.99
N TYR A 331 18.77 13.19 11.27
CA TYR A 331 18.16 14.45 10.84
C TYR A 331 16.66 14.49 11.14
N VAL A 332 16.12 15.69 11.09
CA VAL A 332 14.70 15.95 11.01
C VAL A 332 14.41 16.67 9.70
N VAL A 333 13.31 16.32 9.04
CA VAL A 333 12.81 17.08 7.88
C VAL A 333 11.69 17.98 8.34
N HIS A 334 11.82 19.28 8.04
CA HIS A 334 10.84 20.30 8.35
C HIS A 334 10.58 21.17 7.11
N ASN A 335 9.31 21.32 6.71
CA ASN A 335 8.92 22.08 5.51
C ASN A 335 9.69 21.65 4.23
N GLY A 336 9.99 20.36 4.11
CA GLY A 336 10.71 19.78 2.97
C GLY A 336 12.23 19.99 2.97
N LYS A 337 12.78 20.64 3.99
CA LYS A 337 14.22 20.87 4.19
C LYS A 337 14.76 19.95 5.27
N VAL A 338 16.04 19.58 5.14
CA VAL A 338 16.73 18.69 6.08
C VAL A 338 17.46 19.55 7.11
N HIS A 339 17.31 19.20 8.39
CA HIS A 339 17.96 19.89 9.50
C HIS A 339 18.64 18.91 10.44
N ASP A 340 19.72 19.36 11.07
CA ASP A 340 20.19 18.76 12.32
C ASP A 340 19.12 18.93 13.40
N PHE A 341 19.17 18.13 14.47
CA PHE A 341 18.32 18.35 15.63
C PHE A 341 19.01 17.95 16.93
N THR A 342 18.47 18.46 18.03
CA THR A 342 18.80 18.02 19.39
C THR A 342 17.53 17.72 20.16
N VAL A 343 17.65 17.06 21.31
CA VAL A 343 16.54 16.88 22.25
C VAL A 343 16.90 17.57 23.56
N ALA A 344 16.07 18.52 23.97
CA ALA A 344 16.19 19.22 25.24
C ALA A 344 14.82 19.25 25.93
N ASP A 345 14.81 18.98 27.23
CA ASP A 345 13.59 18.92 28.05
C ASP A 345 12.49 18.00 27.49
N GLY A 346 12.90 16.88 26.88
CA GLY A 346 11.99 15.92 26.25
C GLY A 346 11.36 16.41 24.94
N LYS A 347 11.89 17.46 24.31
CA LYS A 347 11.36 18.04 23.07
C LYS A 347 12.43 18.07 21.99
N LEU A 348 12.03 17.74 20.75
CA LEU A 348 12.89 17.87 19.58
C LEU A 348 13.05 19.35 19.21
N GLN A 349 14.29 19.80 19.09
CA GLN A 349 14.67 21.15 18.69
C GLN A 349 15.37 21.11 17.33
N VAL A 350 14.76 21.75 16.33
CA VAL A 350 15.32 21.88 14.98
C VAL A 350 16.57 22.75 15.03
N GLY A 351 17.67 22.24 14.48
CA GLY A 351 18.96 22.91 14.37
C GLY A 351 19.17 23.57 13.01
N ALA A 352 20.44 23.65 12.60
CA ALA A 352 20.82 24.23 11.31
C ALA A 352 20.25 23.40 10.14
N GLU A 353 19.89 24.08 9.05
CA GLU A 353 19.62 23.43 7.77
C GLU A 353 20.91 22.79 7.24
N VAL A 354 20.80 21.57 6.73
CA VAL A 354 21.95 20.80 6.20
C VAL A 354 22.00 20.96 4.69
N ASP A 355 22.99 21.71 4.22
CA ASP A 355 23.20 21.95 2.79
C ASP A 355 23.57 20.68 2.02
N GLY A 356 23.04 20.56 0.80
CA GLY A 356 23.38 19.47 -0.12
C GLY A 356 22.70 18.13 0.14
N LEU A 357 21.84 18.04 1.17
CA LEU A 357 21.07 16.83 1.47
C LEU A 357 19.60 17.01 1.11
N SER A 358 19.03 16.07 0.33
CA SER A 358 17.62 16.11 -0.02
C SER A 358 16.79 15.16 0.84
N ALA A 359 15.59 15.59 1.20
CA ALA A 359 14.61 14.75 1.89
C ALA A 359 14.30 13.46 1.11
N GLY A 360 14.24 13.54 -0.23
CA GLY A 360 13.97 12.39 -1.09
C GLY A 360 15.08 11.33 -1.05
N ASP A 361 16.34 11.76 -1.02
CA ASP A 361 17.49 10.84 -0.95
C ASP A 361 17.54 10.12 0.41
N LEU A 362 17.26 10.84 1.50
CA LEU A 362 17.14 10.24 2.83
C LEU A 362 16.01 9.22 2.88
N GLN A 363 14.82 9.55 2.36
CA GLN A 363 13.70 8.61 2.28
C GLN A 363 14.09 7.34 1.50
N ALA A 364 14.75 7.49 0.36
CA ALA A 364 15.20 6.36 -0.46
C ALA A 364 16.22 5.48 0.28
N LYS A 365 17.10 6.07 1.09
CA LYS A 365 18.07 5.36 1.94
C LYS A 365 17.44 4.67 3.14
N ASP A 366 16.48 5.31 3.80
CA ASP A 366 15.84 4.82 5.02
C ASP A 366 14.87 3.67 4.72
N LYS A 367 14.19 3.75 3.56
CA LYS A 367 13.13 2.82 3.15
C LYS A 367 13.54 1.34 3.24
N PRO A 368 14.67 0.86 2.69
CA PRO A 368 15.08 -0.55 2.80
C PRO A 368 15.35 -1.02 4.22
N THR A 369 15.65 -0.10 5.15
CA THR A 369 15.94 -0.43 6.54
C THR A 369 14.66 -0.55 7.38
N LEU A 370 13.73 0.38 7.16
CA LEU A 370 12.49 0.46 7.94
C LEU A 370 11.39 -0.50 7.47
N GLN A 371 11.54 -1.09 6.29
CA GLN A 371 10.58 -2.01 5.69
C GLN A 371 11.07 -3.45 5.74
N ASN A 372 10.15 -4.40 5.68
CA ASN A 372 10.48 -5.83 5.63
C ASN A 372 10.52 -6.42 4.20
N TYR A 373 9.95 -5.72 3.20
CA TYR A 373 9.86 -6.23 1.84
C TYR A 373 11.22 -6.68 1.29
N GLY A 374 11.29 -7.96 0.93
CA GLY A 374 12.43 -8.58 0.26
C GLY A 374 13.65 -8.80 1.16
N ARG A 375 13.50 -8.69 2.50
CA ARG A 375 14.59 -8.94 3.45
C ARG A 375 14.65 -10.43 3.85
N PRO A 376 15.87 -10.98 4.10
CA PRO A 376 17.17 -10.34 3.91
C PRO A 376 17.50 -10.16 2.43
N TYR A 377 18.07 -9.00 2.07
CA TYR A 377 18.49 -8.71 0.70
C TYR A 377 19.65 -9.63 0.26
N SER A 378 19.80 -9.85 -1.04
CA SER A 378 20.94 -10.60 -1.60
C SER A 378 22.26 -9.88 -1.34
N ALA A 379 23.39 -10.55 -1.61
CA ALA A 379 24.72 -9.93 -1.51
C ALA A 379 24.85 -8.68 -2.40
N GLU A 380 24.09 -8.61 -3.50
CA GLU A 380 24.00 -7.47 -4.42
C GLU A 380 22.96 -6.42 -3.99
N GLY A 381 22.39 -6.54 -2.78
CA GLY A 381 21.39 -5.61 -2.24
C GLY A 381 20.01 -5.71 -2.90
N LYS A 382 19.71 -6.80 -3.62
CA LYS A 382 18.42 -6.98 -4.30
C LYS A 382 17.38 -7.61 -3.35
N PRO A 383 16.08 -7.26 -3.50
CA PRO A 383 14.99 -7.99 -2.86
C PRO A 383 15.12 -9.49 -3.07
N ASN A 384 15.16 -10.23 -1.97
CA ASN A 384 15.09 -11.68 -1.96
C ASN A 384 13.62 -12.13 -1.93
N GLY A 385 13.36 -13.37 -2.27
CA GLY A 385 12.02 -13.90 -2.28
C GLY A 385 11.95 -15.33 -2.77
N THR A 386 10.77 -15.68 -3.26
CA THR A 386 10.46 -16.97 -3.88
C THR A 386 9.42 -16.77 -4.97
N TYR A 387 9.19 -17.79 -5.79
CA TYR A 387 7.99 -17.90 -6.61
C TYR A 387 6.86 -18.58 -5.81
N VAL A 388 5.62 -18.45 -6.29
CA VAL A 388 4.47 -19.15 -5.73
C VAL A 388 4.71 -20.67 -5.79
N LYS A 389 4.39 -21.39 -4.71
CA LYS A 389 4.65 -22.85 -4.63
C LYS A 389 3.75 -23.68 -5.53
N VAL A 390 2.54 -23.21 -5.72
CA VAL A 390 1.50 -23.88 -6.51
C VAL A 390 0.98 -22.84 -7.49
N PRO A 391 1.67 -22.59 -8.61
CA PRO A 391 1.20 -21.64 -9.60
C PRO A 391 -0.13 -22.09 -10.19
N LEU A 392 -0.96 -21.13 -10.57
CA LEU A 392 -2.19 -21.40 -11.30
C LEU A 392 -1.84 -21.84 -12.72
N GLU A 393 -2.62 -22.77 -13.25
CA GLU A 393 -2.62 -23.02 -14.68
C GLU A 393 -3.20 -21.81 -15.42
N PRO A 394 -2.60 -21.38 -16.54
CA PRO A 394 -3.09 -20.27 -17.34
C PRO A 394 -4.38 -20.68 -18.08
N LYS A 395 -5.53 -20.57 -17.42
CA LYS A 395 -6.85 -20.81 -18.00
C LYS A 395 -7.92 -19.94 -17.35
N LEU A 396 -8.94 -19.56 -18.11
CA LEU A 396 -10.15 -18.97 -17.55
C LEU A 396 -11.01 -20.07 -16.92
N GLY A 397 -11.32 -19.91 -15.64
CA GLY A 397 -12.32 -20.73 -14.96
C GLY A 397 -13.74 -20.24 -15.22
N PRO A 398 -14.76 -20.99 -14.76
CA PRO A 398 -16.17 -20.59 -14.86
C PRO A 398 -16.57 -19.48 -13.88
N GLY A 399 -15.66 -19.05 -13.00
CA GLY A 399 -15.93 -18.25 -11.80
C GLY A 399 -15.77 -16.75 -11.96
#